data_AF-A0A6P8X8N8-F1
#
_entry.id   AF-A0A6P8X8N8-F1
#
_cell.length_a   1.000
_cell.length_b   1.000
_cell.length_c   1.000
_cell.angle_alpha   90.00
_cell.angle_beta   90.00
_cell.angle_gamma   90.00
#
_symmetry.space_group_name_H-M   'P 1'
#
loop_
_entity.id
_entity.type
_entity.pdbx_description
1 polymer ?
#
loop_
_entity_poly.entity_id
_entity_poly.type
_entity_poly.pdbx_seq_one_letter_code
_entity_poly.pdbx_strand_id
1 'polypeptide(L)'
;MTSIESKRVQYRKYLERAGVIDALSKALIKLYEEQNKPEDAIRFVRKFMCESCPDDAQYDVMKNDLEEAKTTISRLEQELERLRGQIKKSPEEYQELTMAGYKSLVDDEENVSSLLRKYLTPELLEEYMLVTTSSPVDAYLYDCAVSGFEHHDSHVGLYAADPESYDVFNKLFDPIIKEYHGQEDNESDVLQKDIDWGNVDEIENLDAERKYILSARIRIARNIEGLPFFPKLTEKQLIEVEDKVRAATETMDGELIGTYLTLGDIDTETQQEMVKRHILFQRGDRFLQTAGCFRFWPTGRGVYHNPAETFLIWVNEEDHLRIISMAQCGDLGDVYQRLVNGISELEKNLTFARHPSYGNLSACPTNLGTTLRASVHIRLPLLSKDEERLKAMAEELSLQIRGTGGEHTSIEDGVMDISNKRRLGFTEFELVKSLQDGIVALINAEEELEIAGQEG
;
A
#
# COMPACT_ATOMS: atom_id res chain seq x y z
N MET A 1 -22.61 2.02 -56.28
CA MET A 1 -21.32 2.74 -56.32
C MET A 1 -21.46 4.11 -55.66
N THR A 2 -21.76 4.21 -54.36
CA THR A 2 -22.27 5.50 -53.84
C THR A 2 -22.03 5.84 -52.36
N SER A 3 -21.26 5.05 -51.59
CA SER A 3 -20.89 5.44 -50.21
C SER A 3 -19.39 5.71 -50.07
N ILE A 4 -18.55 4.81 -50.58
CA ILE A 4 -17.08 4.91 -50.49
C ILE A 4 -16.55 6.08 -51.33
N GLU A 5 -17.08 6.27 -52.53
CA GLU A 5 -16.68 7.36 -53.43
C GLU A 5 -17.03 8.74 -52.86
N SER A 6 -18.23 8.86 -52.27
CA SER A 6 -18.64 10.10 -51.59
C SER A 6 -17.73 10.42 -50.40
N LYS A 7 -17.41 9.41 -49.56
CA LYS A 7 -16.45 9.56 -48.46
C LYS A 7 -15.05 9.96 -48.93
N ARG A 8 -14.54 9.38 -50.02
CA ARG A 8 -13.24 9.74 -50.62
C ARG A 8 -13.23 11.18 -51.11
N VAL A 9 -14.28 11.63 -51.79
CA VAL A 9 -14.40 13.01 -52.29
C VAL A 9 -14.46 14.01 -51.14
N GLN A 10 -15.23 13.71 -50.09
CA GLN A 10 -15.30 14.57 -48.90
C GLN A 10 -13.95 14.65 -48.18
N TYR A 11 -13.26 13.53 -48.00
CA TYR A 11 -11.95 13.50 -47.36
C TYR A 11 -10.89 14.26 -48.16
N ARG A 12 -10.89 14.13 -49.49
CA ARG A 12 -10.01 14.91 -50.36
C ARG A 12 -10.26 16.42 -50.24
N LYS A 13 -11.53 16.84 -50.28
CA LYS A 13 -11.90 18.26 -50.08
C LYS A 13 -11.45 18.77 -48.72
N TYR A 14 -11.50 17.94 -47.68
CA TYR A 14 -10.95 18.27 -46.38
C TYR A 14 -9.44 18.49 -46.44
N LEU A 15 -8.66 17.58 -47.03
CA LEU A 15 -7.19 17.73 -47.15
C LEU A 15 -6.79 18.97 -47.96
N GLU A 16 -7.53 19.28 -49.02
CA GLU A 16 -7.32 20.50 -49.82
C GLU A 16 -7.65 21.76 -48.99
N ARG A 17 -8.81 21.78 -48.31
CA ARG A 17 -9.21 22.91 -47.44
C ARG A 17 -8.26 23.11 -46.24
N ALA A 18 -7.75 22.03 -45.67
CA ALA A 18 -6.79 22.05 -44.56
C ALA A 18 -5.37 22.40 -45.02
N GLY A 19 -5.14 22.58 -46.33
CA GLY A 19 -3.84 22.97 -46.90
C GLY A 19 -2.81 21.83 -46.99
N VAL A 20 -3.18 20.60 -46.65
CA VAL A 20 -2.27 19.43 -46.63
C VAL A 20 -1.73 19.12 -48.01
N ILE A 21 -2.60 19.13 -49.03
CA ILE A 21 -2.21 18.83 -50.42
C ILE A 21 -1.26 19.90 -50.97
N ASP A 22 -1.51 21.18 -50.66
CA ASP A 22 -0.66 22.29 -51.09
C ASP A 22 0.72 22.25 -50.41
N ALA A 23 0.75 22.01 -49.10
CA ALA A 23 2.00 21.88 -48.35
C ALA A 23 2.86 20.69 -48.82
N LEU A 24 2.25 19.51 -49.02
CA LEU A 24 2.93 18.34 -49.57
C LEU A 24 3.47 18.59 -50.98
N SER A 25 2.65 19.22 -51.84
CA SER A 25 3.05 19.52 -53.21
C SER A 25 4.25 20.46 -53.24
N LYS A 26 4.25 21.52 -52.42
CA LYS A 26 5.39 22.45 -52.30
C LYS A 26 6.65 21.77 -51.76
N ALA A 27 6.52 20.90 -50.76
CA ALA A 27 7.63 20.13 -50.21
C ALA A 27 8.27 19.19 -51.25
N LEU A 28 7.44 18.49 -52.03
CA LEU A 28 7.89 17.57 -53.09
C LEU A 28 8.51 18.31 -54.28
N ILE A 29 7.96 19.46 -54.67
CA ILE A 29 8.53 20.32 -55.72
C ILE A 29 9.94 20.77 -55.30
N LYS A 30 10.11 21.26 -54.07
CA LYS A 30 11.44 21.66 -53.58
C LYS A 30 12.42 20.50 -53.50
N LEU A 31 11.98 19.31 -53.06
CA LEU A 31 12.82 18.11 -53.09
C LEU A 31 13.22 17.75 -54.54
N TYR A 32 12.33 17.94 -55.50
CA TYR A 32 12.60 17.70 -56.92
C TYR A 32 13.59 18.73 -57.51
N GLU A 33 13.54 19.98 -57.07
CA GLU A 33 14.46 21.05 -57.50
C GLU A 33 15.85 20.96 -56.88
N GLU A 34 16.02 20.22 -55.77
CA GLU A 34 17.31 20.06 -55.09
C GLU A 34 18.35 19.38 -56.00
N GLN A 35 19.51 20.01 -56.19
CA GLN A 35 20.54 19.54 -57.13
C GLN A 35 21.25 18.27 -56.62
N ASN A 36 21.48 18.19 -55.30
CA ASN A 36 22.02 17.01 -54.64
C ASN A 36 20.92 16.36 -53.80
N LYS A 37 20.35 15.26 -54.29
CA LYS A 37 19.26 14.58 -53.58
C LYS A 37 19.72 14.13 -52.18
N PRO A 38 18.96 14.46 -51.12
CA PRO A 38 19.29 13.99 -49.78
C PRO A 38 19.14 12.46 -49.71
N GLU A 39 19.99 11.80 -48.93
CA GLU A 39 19.87 10.35 -48.69
C GLU A 39 18.54 9.98 -48.03
N ASP A 40 18.01 10.85 -47.16
CA ASP A 40 16.69 10.71 -46.52
C ASP A 40 15.70 11.76 -47.04
N ALA A 41 14.97 11.39 -48.09
CA ALA A 41 13.91 12.20 -48.68
C ALA A 41 12.73 12.44 -47.72
N ILE A 42 12.44 11.52 -46.80
CA ILE A 42 11.32 11.62 -45.86
C ILE A 42 11.62 12.72 -44.84
N ARG A 43 12.84 12.74 -44.29
CA ARG A 43 13.28 13.80 -43.37
C ARG A 43 13.24 15.18 -44.02
N PHE A 44 13.61 15.28 -45.30
CA PHE A 44 13.53 16.54 -46.06
C PHE A 44 12.08 17.04 -46.18
N VAL A 45 11.15 16.17 -46.57
CA VAL A 45 9.73 16.52 -46.69
C VAL A 45 9.15 16.93 -45.35
N ARG A 46 9.47 16.21 -44.26
CA ARG A 46 9.01 16.52 -42.90
C ARG A 46 9.45 17.92 -42.45
N LYS A 47 10.71 18.28 -42.69
CA LYS A 47 11.25 19.62 -42.38
C LYS A 47 10.53 20.73 -43.14
N PHE A 48 10.17 20.48 -44.40
CA PHE A 48 9.45 21.46 -45.23
C PHE A 48 7.98 21.59 -44.87
N MET A 49 7.37 20.52 -44.39
CA MET A 49 5.98 20.53 -43.94
C MET A 49 5.78 21.19 -42.57
N CYS A 50 6.84 21.29 -41.76
CA CYS A 50 6.80 21.93 -40.45
C CYS A 50 8.13 22.63 -40.15
N GLU A 51 8.29 23.88 -40.60
CA GLU A 51 9.52 24.66 -40.40
C GLU A 51 9.84 24.93 -38.92
N SER A 52 8.81 24.87 -38.04
CA SER A 52 8.93 25.07 -36.60
C SER A 52 9.03 23.77 -35.78
N CYS A 53 8.99 22.60 -36.42
CA CYS A 53 9.14 21.33 -35.72
C CYS A 53 10.63 21.07 -35.43
N PRO A 54 10.99 20.61 -34.21
CA PRO A 54 12.34 20.15 -33.92
C PRO A 54 12.77 19.09 -34.92
N ASP A 55 14.00 19.17 -35.43
CA ASP A 55 14.58 18.02 -36.13
C ASP A 55 14.92 16.87 -35.15
N ASP A 56 15.25 15.68 -35.66
CA ASP A 56 15.49 14.52 -34.78
C ASP A 56 16.62 14.77 -33.78
N ALA A 57 17.66 15.51 -34.17
CA ALA A 57 18.76 15.82 -33.27
C ALA A 57 18.32 16.81 -32.18
N GLN A 58 17.50 17.81 -32.53
CA GLN A 58 16.90 18.72 -31.55
C GLN A 58 15.93 17.99 -30.62
N TYR A 59 15.14 17.06 -31.14
CA TYR A 59 14.25 16.22 -30.34
C TYR A 59 15.04 15.34 -29.37
N ASP A 60 16.10 14.69 -29.83
CA ASP A 60 16.96 13.84 -28.99
C ASP A 60 17.65 14.67 -27.89
N VAL A 61 18.12 15.88 -28.21
CA VAL A 61 18.65 16.82 -27.20
C VAL A 61 17.57 17.20 -26.19
N MET A 62 16.39 17.64 -26.64
CA MET A 62 15.29 17.99 -25.74
C MET A 62 14.83 16.82 -24.87
N LYS A 63 14.84 15.60 -25.41
CA LYS A 63 14.51 14.38 -24.69
C LYS A 63 15.57 14.08 -23.61
N ASN A 64 16.85 14.19 -23.95
CA ASN A 64 17.93 14.01 -22.99
C ASN A 64 17.91 15.09 -21.89
N ASP A 65 17.72 16.36 -22.26
CA ASP A 65 17.59 17.47 -21.31
C ASP A 65 16.39 17.26 -20.39
N LEU A 66 15.26 16.76 -20.92
CA LEU A 66 14.08 16.43 -20.14
C LEU A 66 14.35 15.30 -19.14
N GLU A 67 15.04 14.24 -19.55
CA GLU A 67 15.40 13.15 -18.65
C GLU A 67 16.41 13.63 -17.58
N GLU A 68 17.43 14.40 -17.94
CA GLU A 68 18.38 14.98 -16.98
C GLU A 68 17.70 15.93 -15.98
N ALA A 69 16.77 16.77 -16.45
CA ALA A 69 15.98 17.65 -15.61
C ALA A 69 15.10 16.86 -14.64
N LYS A 70 14.41 15.81 -15.10
CA LYS A 70 13.60 14.92 -14.24
C LYS A 70 14.46 14.25 -13.17
N THR A 71 15.62 13.70 -13.54
CA THR A 71 16.56 13.12 -12.58
C THR A 71 17.04 14.15 -11.56
N THR A 72 17.34 15.37 -12.01
CA THR A 72 17.78 16.45 -11.13
C THR A 72 16.69 16.89 -10.15
N ILE A 73 15.45 17.07 -10.64
CA ILE A 73 14.30 17.40 -9.80
C ILE A 73 14.10 16.32 -8.75
N SER A 74 14.08 15.05 -9.15
CA SER A 74 13.92 13.92 -8.23
C SER A 74 15.00 13.92 -7.14
N ARG A 75 16.26 14.16 -7.50
CA ARG A 75 17.38 14.26 -6.55
C ARG A 75 17.21 15.45 -5.58
N LEU A 76 16.83 16.62 -6.09
CA LEU A 76 16.63 17.81 -5.26
C LEU A 76 15.44 17.66 -4.31
N GLU A 77 14.34 17.06 -4.77
CA GLU A 77 13.18 16.73 -3.94
C GLU A 77 13.58 15.77 -2.80
N GLN A 78 14.35 14.72 -3.10
CA GLN A 78 14.88 13.81 -2.08
C GLN A 78 15.78 14.54 -1.07
N GLU A 79 16.65 15.43 -1.54
CA GLU A 79 17.55 16.20 -0.67
C GLU A 79 16.78 17.18 0.24
N LEU A 80 15.76 17.86 -0.30
CA LEU A 80 14.88 18.73 0.48
C LEU A 80 14.13 17.96 1.55
N GLU A 81 13.57 16.80 1.21
CA GLU A 81 12.85 15.95 2.16
C GLU A 81 13.77 15.43 3.27
N ARG A 82 15.00 15.02 2.91
CA ARG A 82 16.04 14.60 3.86
C ARG A 82 16.39 15.73 4.83
N LEU A 83 16.61 16.94 4.33
CA LEU A 83 16.92 18.11 5.14
C LEU A 83 15.76 18.48 6.06
N ARG A 84 14.52 18.49 5.55
CA ARG A 84 13.31 18.72 6.35
C ARG A 84 13.16 17.71 7.49
N GLY A 85 13.43 16.44 7.21
CA GLY A 85 13.41 15.37 8.20
C GLY A 85 14.45 15.50 9.32
N GLN A 86 15.49 16.33 9.14
CA GLN A 86 16.53 16.61 10.14
C GLN A 86 16.25 17.86 10.98
N ILE A 87 15.26 18.68 10.61
CA ILE A 87 14.89 19.88 11.36
C ILE A 87 14.16 19.45 12.64
N LYS A 88 14.77 19.77 13.79
CA LYS A 88 14.11 19.65 15.09
C LYS A 88 13.25 20.88 15.32
N LYS A 89 11.97 20.66 15.62
CA LYS A 89 11.03 21.72 16.00
C LYS A 89 11.17 22.03 17.49
N SER A 90 10.97 23.30 17.86
CA SER A 90 10.86 23.69 19.26
C SER A 90 9.51 23.27 19.86
N PRO A 91 9.39 23.20 21.19
CA PRO A 91 8.10 22.96 21.84
C PRO A 91 7.01 23.96 21.44
N GLU A 92 7.37 25.23 21.24
CA GLU A 92 6.44 26.28 20.80
C GLU A 92 5.95 26.03 19.36
N GLU A 93 6.85 25.62 18.46
CA GLU A 93 6.46 25.24 17.08
C GLU A 93 5.52 24.03 17.09
N TYR A 94 5.79 23.02 17.92
CA TYR A 94 4.89 21.87 18.10
C TYR A 94 3.52 22.30 18.61
N GLN A 95 3.47 23.22 19.58
CA GLN A 95 2.22 23.76 20.09
C GLN A 95 1.42 24.48 19.00
N GLU A 96 2.06 25.40 18.27
CA GLU A 96 1.43 26.17 17.18
C GLU A 96 0.87 25.25 16.10
N LEU A 97 1.64 24.25 15.68
CA LEU A 97 1.23 23.28 14.67
C LEU A 97 0.08 22.39 15.15
N THR A 98 0.11 21.93 16.41
CA THR A 98 -0.97 21.12 16.98
C THR A 98 -2.27 21.93 17.05
N MET A 99 -2.21 23.17 17.50
CA MET A 99 -3.39 24.05 17.57
C MET A 99 -3.93 24.39 16.19
N ALA A 100 -3.07 24.67 15.21
CA ALA A 100 -3.47 24.96 13.84
C ALA A 100 -4.13 23.73 13.18
N GLY A 101 -3.52 22.56 13.33
CA GLY A 101 -4.04 21.29 12.80
C GLY A 101 -5.38 20.92 13.41
N TYR A 102 -5.50 21.03 14.74
CA TYR A 102 -6.78 20.79 15.43
C TYR A 102 -7.88 21.72 14.95
N LYS A 103 -7.58 23.03 14.83
CA LYS A 103 -8.54 24.01 14.33
C LYS A 103 -9.00 23.67 12.92
N SER A 104 -8.07 23.35 12.02
CA SER A 104 -8.37 22.93 10.64
C SER A 104 -9.32 21.72 10.62
N LEU A 105 -9.04 20.71 11.44
CA LEU A 105 -9.84 19.48 11.52
C LEU A 105 -11.27 19.74 12.02
N VAL A 106 -11.45 20.63 13.00
CA VAL A 106 -12.77 20.92 13.57
C VAL A 106 -13.58 21.88 12.70
N ASP A 107 -12.93 22.81 12.00
CA ASP A 107 -13.55 23.81 11.12
C ASP A 107 -14.07 23.19 9.79
N ASP A 108 -13.60 22.00 9.39
CA ASP A 108 -14.10 21.30 8.20
C ASP A 108 -15.50 20.73 8.46
N GLU A 109 -16.55 21.22 7.80
CA GLU A 109 -17.92 20.72 8.00
C GLU A 109 -18.28 19.52 7.09
N GLU A 110 -17.44 19.18 6.11
CA GLU A 110 -17.70 18.11 5.14
C GLU A 110 -17.17 16.76 5.65
N ASN A 111 -16.01 16.76 6.30
CA ASN A 111 -15.31 15.54 6.73
C ASN A 111 -15.41 15.32 8.24
N VAL A 112 -16.59 14.92 8.71
CA VAL A 112 -16.93 14.80 10.14
C VAL A 112 -16.75 13.41 10.75
N SER A 113 -16.48 12.39 9.93
CA SER A 113 -16.47 10.98 10.34
C SER A 113 -15.14 10.46 10.90
N SER A 114 -14.09 11.30 10.94
CA SER A 114 -12.78 10.90 11.45
C SER A 114 -12.82 10.59 12.96
N LEU A 115 -12.25 9.45 13.36
CA LEU A 115 -12.15 9.07 14.77
C LEU A 115 -11.24 10.02 15.56
N LEU A 116 -10.17 10.54 14.96
CA LEU A 116 -9.35 11.60 15.57
C LEU A 116 -10.21 12.80 15.95
N ARG A 117 -11.03 13.29 15.02
CA ARG A 117 -11.93 14.43 15.26
C ARG A 117 -12.96 14.13 16.35
N LYS A 118 -13.50 12.91 16.36
CA LYS A 118 -14.51 12.48 17.33
C LYS A 118 -13.96 12.48 18.76
N TYR A 119 -12.71 12.05 18.96
CA TYR A 119 -12.16 11.79 20.29
C TYR A 119 -11.14 12.81 20.80
N LEU A 120 -10.48 13.57 19.92
CA LEU A 120 -9.62 14.67 20.35
C LEU A 120 -10.51 15.85 20.73
N THR A 121 -10.88 15.95 22.01
CA THR A 121 -11.67 17.10 22.50
C THR A 121 -10.77 18.31 22.79
N PRO A 122 -11.32 19.53 22.93
CA PRO A 122 -10.53 20.70 23.32
C PRO A 122 -9.77 20.51 24.63
N GLU A 123 -10.40 19.84 25.61
CA GLU A 123 -9.79 19.55 26.91
C GLU A 123 -8.62 18.57 26.77
N LEU A 124 -8.77 17.55 25.92
CA LEU A 124 -7.72 16.56 25.68
C LEU A 124 -6.56 17.14 24.87
N LEU A 125 -6.85 18.04 23.92
CA LEU A 125 -5.85 18.81 23.20
C LEU A 125 -5.01 19.64 24.19
N GLU A 126 -5.65 20.37 25.11
CA GLU A 126 -4.96 21.16 26.13
C GLU A 126 -4.09 20.27 27.04
N GLU A 127 -4.61 19.11 27.42
CA GLU A 127 -3.87 18.14 28.24
C GLU A 127 -2.60 17.63 27.53
N TYR A 128 -2.66 17.34 26.23
CA TYR A 128 -1.60 16.62 25.51
C TYR A 128 -0.69 17.46 24.61
N MET A 129 -1.06 18.71 24.26
CA MET A 129 -0.32 19.49 23.24
C MET A 129 1.17 19.74 23.53
N LEU A 130 1.57 19.71 24.81
CA LEU A 130 2.96 19.88 25.25
C LEU A 130 3.54 18.62 25.93
N VAL A 131 2.75 17.55 26.02
CA VAL A 131 3.20 16.27 26.57
C VAL A 131 4.04 15.54 25.52
N THR A 132 5.09 14.87 25.99
CA THR A 132 5.98 14.07 25.16
C THR A 132 6.13 12.66 25.72
N THR A 133 6.43 11.71 24.84
CA THR A 133 7.00 10.42 25.23
C THR A 133 8.41 10.60 25.76
N SER A 134 8.96 9.57 26.37
CA SER A 134 10.25 9.65 27.03
C SER A 134 11.41 9.90 26.05
N SER A 135 12.39 10.64 26.55
CA SER A 135 13.67 10.82 25.85
C SER A 135 14.34 9.45 25.56
N PRO A 136 15.00 9.27 24.41
CA PRO A 136 15.43 10.27 23.44
C PRO A 136 14.48 10.51 22.25
N VAL A 137 13.28 9.93 22.27
CA VAL A 137 12.34 10.06 21.14
C VAL A 137 11.58 11.38 21.22
N ASP A 138 11.10 11.73 22.41
CA ASP A 138 10.40 12.99 22.70
C ASP A 138 9.27 13.25 21.66
N ALA A 139 8.37 12.28 21.49
CA ALA A 139 7.26 12.35 20.54
C ALA A 139 6.09 13.16 21.09
N TYR A 140 5.60 14.12 20.32
CA TYR A 140 4.45 14.96 20.66
C TYR A 140 3.17 14.38 20.06
N LEU A 141 2.01 14.81 20.58
CA LEU A 141 0.71 14.52 19.95
C LEU A 141 0.67 14.89 18.46
N TYR A 142 1.34 15.99 18.08
CA TYR A 142 1.46 16.39 16.67
C TYR A 142 2.10 15.31 15.80
N ASP A 143 3.19 14.69 16.27
CA ASP A 143 3.87 13.63 15.52
C ASP A 143 2.93 12.45 15.27
N CYS A 144 1.96 12.23 16.17
CA CYS A 144 0.96 11.18 16.03
C CYS A 144 -0.25 11.57 15.15
N ALA A 145 -0.63 12.84 15.13
CA ALA A 145 -1.89 13.33 14.57
C ALA A 145 -1.76 14.11 13.26
N VAL A 146 -0.54 14.44 12.82
CA VAL A 146 -0.30 15.30 11.64
C VAL A 146 -1.05 14.82 10.38
N SER A 147 -1.15 13.50 10.16
CA SER A 147 -1.92 12.96 9.02
C SER A 147 -3.41 13.29 9.12
N GLY A 148 -4.02 13.13 10.29
CA GLY A 148 -5.42 13.47 10.48
C GLY A 148 -5.69 14.97 10.46
N PHE A 149 -4.71 15.79 10.88
CA PHE A 149 -4.79 17.25 10.80
C PHE A 149 -4.71 17.80 9.38
N GLU A 150 -4.06 17.12 8.44
CA GLU A 150 -4.00 17.55 7.03
C GLU A 150 -4.99 16.83 6.11
N HIS A 151 -5.46 15.64 6.51
CA HIS A 151 -6.35 14.81 5.71
C HIS A 151 -7.58 14.44 6.52
N HIS A 152 -8.54 15.36 6.56
CA HIS A 152 -9.74 15.24 7.39
C HIS A 152 -10.66 14.09 6.96
N ASP A 153 -10.53 13.62 5.72
CA ASP A 153 -11.23 12.44 5.21
C ASP A 153 -10.60 11.10 5.65
N SER A 154 -9.54 11.14 6.48
CA SER A 154 -9.01 9.97 7.18
C SER A 154 -10.05 9.38 8.12
N HIS A 155 -10.37 8.09 7.97
CA HIS A 155 -11.25 7.42 8.92
C HIS A 155 -10.70 7.41 10.36
N VAL A 156 -9.39 7.19 10.53
CA VAL A 156 -8.73 7.20 11.86
C VAL A 156 -7.99 8.50 12.11
N GLY A 157 -6.94 8.79 11.34
CA GLY A 157 -6.15 10.04 11.43
C GLY A 157 -4.99 10.02 12.42
N LEU A 158 -4.65 8.88 13.02
CA LEU A 158 -3.55 8.73 13.98
C LEU A 158 -2.55 7.65 13.55
N TYR A 159 -1.27 7.91 13.84
CA TYR A 159 -0.21 6.93 13.88
C TYR A 159 0.58 7.11 15.19
N ALA A 160 0.85 6.06 15.94
CA ALA A 160 1.78 6.14 17.06
C ALA A 160 3.19 6.47 16.54
N ALA A 161 3.88 7.36 17.24
CA ALA A 161 5.23 7.78 16.88
C ALA A 161 6.31 6.83 17.44
N ASP A 162 6.02 6.19 18.57
CA ASP A 162 6.79 5.15 19.22
C ASP A 162 5.85 4.24 20.06
N PRO A 163 6.33 3.12 20.61
CA PRO A 163 5.52 2.25 21.47
C PRO A 163 4.86 2.97 22.66
N GLU A 164 5.57 3.90 23.30
CA GLU A 164 5.11 4.61 24.51
C GLU A 164 3.98 5.61 24.21
N SER A 165 3.82 6.03 22.95
CA SER A 165 2.73 6.89 22.50
C SER A 165 1.35 6.31 22.83
N TYR A 166 1.22 4.99 22.83
CA TYR A 166 -0.02 4.31 23.22
C TYR A 166 -0.38 4.50 24.69
N ASP A 167 0.62 4.56 25.58
CA ASP A 167 0.41 4.77 27.01
C ASP A 167 0.27 6.26 27.35
N VAL A 168 1.12 7.10 26.76
CA VAL A 168 1.16 8.54 27.06
C VAL A 168 -0.09 9.26 26.56
N PHE A 169 -0.59 8.88 25.38
CA PHE A 169 -1.78 9.47 24.75
C PHE A 169 -2.99 8.52 24.82
N ASN A 170 -3.05 7.64 25.83
CA ASN A 170 -4.04 6.57 25.93
C ASN A 170 -5.50 7.06 25.92
N LYS A 171 -5.80 8.20 26.55
CA LYS A 171 -7.18 8.76 26.55
C LYS A 171 -7.68 9.10 25.15
N LEU A 172 -6.77 9.27 24.19
CA LEU A 172 -7.09 9.43 22.77
C LEU A 172 -7.04 8.10 22.03
N PHE A 173 -5.95 7.33 22.17
CA PHE A 173 -5.77 6.07 21.44
C PHE A 173 -6.78 5.00 21.85
N ASP A 174 -7.04 4.79 23.14
CA ASP A 174 -7.91 3.72 23.65
C ASP A 174 -9.31 3.74 23.08
N PRO A 175 -10.07 4.87 23.14
CA PRO A 175 -11.41 4.88 22.59
C PRO A 175 -11.42 4.71 21.05
N ILE A 176 -10.40 5.21 20.34
CA ILE A 176 -10.25 5.03 18.90
C ILE A 176 -9.98 3.56 18.56
N ILE A 177 -9.08 2.90 19.30
CA ILE A 177 -8.77 1.48 19.15
C ILE A 177 -10.02 0.66 19.43
N LYS A 178 -10.74 0.95 20.52
CA LYS A 178 -11.96 0.24 20.88
C LYS A 178 -13.03 0.37 19.80
N GLU A 179 -13.34 1.58 19.33
CA GLU A 179 -14.33 1.77 18.27
C GLU A 179 -13.92 1.12 16.94
N TYR A 180 -12.68 1.31 16.49
CA TYR A 180 -12.25 0.74 15.21
C TYR A 180 -12.27 -0.79 15.21
N HIS A 181 -11.90 -1.42 16.32
CA HIS A 181 -11.83 -2.88 16.44
C HIS A 181 -13.11 -3.53 16.99
N GLY A 182 -14.18 -2.76 17.26
CA GLY A 182 -15.44 -3.28 17.77
C GLY A 182 -15.32 -3.84 19.19
N GLN A 183 -14.58 -3.15 20.06
CA GLN A 183 -14.25 -3.53 21.44
C GLN A 183 -14.80 -2.52 22.46
N GLU A 184 -15.80 -1.70 22.10
CA GLU A 184 -16.37 -0.67 22.98
C GLU A 184 -17.01 -1.26 24.24
N ASP A 185 -17.64 -2.43 24.10
CA ASP A 185 -18.27 -3.16 25.21
C ASP A 185 -17.26 -3.99 26.03
N ASN A 186 -15.98 -3.97 25.67
CA ASN A 186 -14.94 -4.70 26.39
C ASN A 186 -14.51 -3.93 27.65
N GLU A 187 -14.92 -4.44 28.81
CA GLU A 187 -14.56 -3.93 30.14
C GLU A 187 -13.14 -4.31 30.60
N SER A 188 -12.46 -5.21 29.88
CA SER A 188 -11.07 -5.60 30.18
C SER A 188 -10.09 -4.52 29.75
N ASP A 189 -9.07 -4.28 30.58
CA ASP A 189 -7.91 -3.48 30.21
C ASP A 189 -6.98 -4.22 29.24
N VAL A 190 -7.14 -5.55 29.09
CA VAL A 190 -6.42 -6.37 28.11
C VAL A 190 -7.33 -6.61 26.91
N LEU A 191 -7.04 -5.97 25.78
CA LEU A 191 -7.87 -6.06 24.58
C LEU A 191 -7.44 -7.18 23.63
N GLN A 192 -6.19 -7.64 23.71
CA GLN A 192 -5.63 -8.65 22.83
C GLN A 192 -5.21 -9.91 23.60
N LYS A 193 -5.56 -11.08 23.05
CA LYS A 193 -5.14 -12.38 23.56
C LYS A 193 -3.64 -12.63 23.32
N ASP A 194 -3.07 -13.55 24.07
CA ASP A 194 -1.72 -14.06 23.81
C ASP A 194 -1.63 -14.68 22.40
N ILE A 195 -0.41 -14.67 21.84
CA ILE A 195 -0.15 -15.28 20.53
C ILE A 195 -0.48 -16.76 20.64
N ASP A 196 -1.29 -17.23 19.70
CA ASP A 196 -1.57 -18.66 19.54
C ASP A 196 -1.66 -18.98 18.06
N TRP A 197 -0.66 -19.74 17.60
CA TRP A 197 -0.59 -20.22 16.24
C TRP A 197 -1.52 -21.42 15.98
N GLY A 198 -2.04 -22.04 17.04
CA GLY A 198 -2.93 -23.19 16.98
C GLY A 198 -2.32 -24.42 16.32
N ASN A 199 -3.19 -25.31 15.84
CA ASN A 199 -2.80 -26.51 15.12
C ASN A 199 -3.03 -26.32 13.61
N VAL A 200 -1.96 -26.14 12.85
CA VAL A 200 -2.04 -25.84 11.42
C VAL A 200 -2.68 -26.97 10.61
N ASP A 201 -2.61 -28.21 11.09
CA ASP A 201 -3.26 -29.37 10.46
C ASP A 201 -4.80 -29.25 10.42
N GLU A 202 -5.40 -28.34 11.19
CA GLU A 202 -6.84 -28.04 11.18
C GLU A 202 -7.23 -26.98 10.13
N ILE A 203 -6.26 -26.42 9.40
CA ILE A 203 -6.50 -25.49 8.29
C ILE A 203 -6.50 -26.30 7.00
N GLU A 204 -7.65 -26.34 6.34
CA GLU A 204 -7.90 -27.22 5.20
C GLU A 204 -7.51 -26.54 3.88
N ASN A 205 -7.23 -27.35 2.85
CA ASN A 205 -7.19 -26.85 1.48
C ASN A 205 -8.63 -26.59 1.03
N LEU A 206 -8.97 -25.30 0.94
CA LEU A 206 -10.35 -24.83 0.75
C LEU A 206 -10.91 -25.12 -0.65
N ASP A 207 -10.04 -25.41 -1.62
CA ASP A 207 -10.42 -25.63 -3.01
C ASP A 207 -9.37 -26.49 -3.72
N ALA A 208 -9.31 -27.76 -3.35
CA ALA A 208 -8.32 -28.70 -3.90
C ALA A 208 -8.43 -28.88 -5.43
N GLU A 209 -9.62 -28.69 -6.00
CA GLU A 209 -9.88 -28.77 -7.44
C GLU A 209 -9.57 -27.47 -8.18
N ARG A 210 -9.26 -26.37 -7.46
CA ARG A 210 -8.95 -25.03 -7.99
C ARG A 210 -10.09 -24.46 -8.85
N LYS A 211 -11.33 -24.68 -8.43
CA LYS A 211 -12.53 -24.20 -9.12
C LYS A 211 -12.81 -22.72 -8.86
N TYR A 212 -12.53 -22.25 -7.65
CA TYR A 212 -12.93 -20.93 -7.14
C TYR A 212 -11.74 -20.07 -6.72
N ILE A 213 -10.81 -20.62 -5.94
CA ILE A 213 -9.73 -19.86 -5.31
C ILE A 213 -8.51 -19.81 -6.23
N LEU A 214 -8.09 -18.58 -6.54
CA LEU A 214 -6.96 -18.29 -7.42
C LEU A 214 -5.64 -18.22 -6.64
N SER A 215 -5.66 -17.58 -5.48
CA SER A 215 -4.48 -17.41 -4.63
C SER A 215 -4.86 -17.15 -3.18
N ALA A 216 -4.02 -17.59 -2.25
CA ALA A 216 -4.10 -17.26 -0.83
C ALA A 216 -2.88 -16.44 -0.41
N ARG A 217 -3.08 -15.50 0.52
CA ARG A 217 -2.04 -14.62 1.04
C ARG A 217 -2.30 -14.26 2.48
N ILE A 218 -1.32 -14.47 3.35
CA ILE A 218 -1.36 -14.03 4.74
C ILE A 218 -0.22 -13.06 4.98
N ARG A 219 -0.53 -11.90 5.57
CA ARG A 219 0.47 -10.91 5.98
C ARG A 219 0.33 -10.57 7.44
N ILE A 220 1.44 -10.24 8.05
CA ILE A 220 1.52 -9.76 9.42
C ILE A 220 2.52 -8.61 9.48
N ALA A 221 2.34 -7.68 10.42
CA ALA A 221 3.28 -6.62 10.70
C ALA A 221 4.04 -6.89 12.00
N ARG A 222 5.32 -6.51 12.03
CA ARG A 222 6.15 -6.56 13.23
C ARG A 222 7.06 -5.35 13.28
N ASN A 223 7.21 -4.80 14.49
CA ASN A 223 8.16 -3.73 14.77
C ASN A 223 9.20 -4.23 15.76
N ILE A 224 10.48 -4.02 15.46
CA ILE A 224 11.60 -4.40 16.35
C ILE A 224 11.54 -3.59 17.66
N GLU A 225 11.68 -4.27 18.80
CA GLU A 225 11.70 -3.68 20.13
C GLU A 225 12.87 -2.68 20.29
N GLY A 226 12.63 -1.60 21.05
CA GLY A 226 13.63 -0.57 21.35
C GLY A 226 13.83 0.48 20.24
N LEU A 227 13.04 0.42 19.17
CA LEU A 227 13.02 1.42 18.11
C LEU A 227 11.66 2.13 18.05
N PRO A 228 11.63 3.45 17.76
CA PRO A 228 10.38 4.17 17.52
C PRO A 228 9.75 3.74 16.19
N PHE A 229 8.53 4.17 15.90
CA PHE A 229 7.89 3.94 14.60
C PHE A 229 8.28 5.01 13.58
N PHE A 230 7.84 4.86 12.33
CA PHE A 230 8.23 5.73 11.22
C PHE A 230 8.06 7.24 11.45
N PRO A 231 7.10 7.77 12.27
CA PRO A 231 7.02 9.21 12.49
C PRO A 231 8.28 9.79 13.15
N LYS A 232 8.96 9.02 14.00
CA LYS A 232 10.17 9.45 14.73
C LYS A 232 11.42 8.61 14.46
N LEU A 233 11.30 7.53 13.69
CA LEU A 233 12.44 6.72 13.24
C LEU A 233 13.44 7.58 12.46
N THR A 234 14.70 7.55 12.87
CA THR A 234 15.76 8.36 12.24
C THR A 234 16.38 7.64 11.04
N GLU A 235 17.05 8.38 10.16
CA GLU A 235 17.78 7.79 9.01
C GLU A 235 18.77 6.69 9.44
N LYS A 236 19.46 6.89 10.57
CA LYS A 236 20.37 5.87 11.13
C LYS A 236 19.62 4.63 11.61
N GLN A 237 18.46 4.80 12.23
CA GLN A 237 17.66 3.68 12.72
C GLN A 237 16.96 2.93 11.59
N LEU A 238 16.62 3.59 10.48
CA LEU A 238 16.16 2.91 9.26
C LEU A 238 17.22 1.91 8.76
N ILE A 239 18.49 2.34 8.71
CA ILE A 239 19.62 1.45 8.37
C ILE A 239 19.77 0.35 9.41
N GLU A 240 19.63 0.67 10.71
CA GLU A 240 19.69 -0.33 11.78
C GLU A 240 18.62 -1.42 11.64
N VAL A 241 17.39 -1.05 11.27
CA VAL A 241 16.32 -2.03 10.99
C VAL A 241 16.71 -2.91 9.80
N GLU A 242 17.17 -2.32 8.69
CA GLU A 242 17.62 -3.08 7.52
C GLU A 242 18.73 -4.09 7.87
N ASP A 243 19.77 -3.64 8.58
CA ASP A 243 20.89 -4.47 8.99
C ASP A 243 20.45 -5.62 9.90
N LYS A 244 19.58 -5.33 10.88
CA LYS A 244 19.00 -6.34 11.78
C LYS A 244 18.18 -7.38 11.03
N VAL A 245 17.34 -6.95 10.08
CA VAL A 245 16.53 -7.89 9.27
C VAL A 245 17.42 -8.72 8.36
N ARG A 246 18.42 -8.12 7.71
CA ARG A 246 19.38 -8.83 6.86
C ARG A 246 20.11 -9.92 7.64
N ALA A 247 20.62 -9.60 8.82
CA ALA A 247 21.27 -10.58 9.70
C ALA A 247 20.30 -11.68 10.14
N ALA A 248 19.05 -11.33 10.48
CA ALA A 248 18.05 -12.31 10.89
C ALA A 248 17.62 -13.25 9.76
N THR A 249 17.68 -12.81 8.50
CA THR A 249 17.33 -13.67 7.35
C THR A 249 18.46 -14.57 6.88
N GLU A 250 19.70 -14.37 7.36
CA GLU A 250 20.83 -15.28 7.08
C GLU A 250 20.62 -16.68 7.68
N THR A 251 19.78 -16.80 8.72
CA THR A 251 19.48 -18.09 9.38
C THR A 251 18.26 -18.81 8.79
N MET A 252 17.62 -18.23 7.77
CA MET A 252 16.49 -18.87 7.08
C MET A 252 16.90 -20.23 6.51
N ASP A 253 16.03 -21.23 6.67
CA ASP A 253 16.28 -22.61 6.28
C ASP A 253 15.15 -23.17 5.40
N GLY A 254 15.42 -24.26 4.71
CA GLY A 254 14.46 -24.96 3.86
C GLY A 254 13.88 -24.06 2.76
N GLU A 255 12.55 -24.03 2.65
CA GLU A 255 11.85 -23.22 1.63
C GLU A 255 11.91 -21.70 1.88
N LEU A 256 12.35 -21.27 3.07
CA LEU A 256 12.45 -19.86 3.44
C LEU A 256 13.76 -19.23 2.99
N ILE A 257 14.75 -20.03 2.57
CA ILE A 257 16.03 -19.55 2.03
C ILE A 257 15.75 -18.61 0.85
N GLY A 258 16.37 -17.44 0.87
CA GLY A 258 16.07 -16.36 -0.04
C GLY A 258 17.18 -15.33 -0.11
N THR A 259 16.87 -14.18 -0.71
CA THR A 259 17.81 -13.08 -0.88
C THR A 259 17.19 -11.79 -0.40
N TYR A 260 18.04 -10.91 0.14
CA TYR A 260 17.68 -9.54 0.47
C TYR A 260 18.08 -8.61 -0.69
N LEU A 261 17.19 -7.70 -1.06
CA LEU A 261 17.41 -6.65 -2.05
C LEU A 261 17.15 -5.29 -1.41
N THR A 262 18.19 -4.47 -1.29
CA THR A 262 18.07 -3.06 -0.87
C THR A 262 17.39 -2.27 -1.98
N LEU A 263 16.33 -1.54 -1.65
CA LEU A 263 15.50 -0.84 -2.63
C LEU A 263 16.29 0.13 -3.50
N GLY A 264 17.23 0.86 -2.90
CA GLY A 264 18.09 1.81 -3.61
C GLY A 264 19.02 1.18 -4.65
N ASP A 265 19.27 -0.13 -4.57
CA ASP A 265 20.16 -0.87 -5.47
C ASP A 265 19.41 -1.54 -6.63
N ILE A 266 18.07 -1.53 -6.61
CA ILE A 266 17.22 -2.08 -7.66
C ILE A 266 16.96 -0.98 -8.70
N ASP A 267 17.21 -1.24 -9.98
CA ASP A 267 16.92 -0.29 -11.05
C ASP A 267 15.40 -0.06 -11.19
N THR A 268 15.00 1.10 -11.74
CA THR A 268 13.60 1.53 -11.79
C THR A 268 12.70 0.58 -12.59
N GLU A 269 13.19 -0.02 -13.67
CA GLU A 269 12.40 -0.95 -14.49
C GLU A 269 12.10 -2.23 -13.71
N THR A 270 13.13 -2.79 -13.06
CA THR A 270 13.00 -3.95 -12.18
C THR A 270 12.08 -3.64 -10.98
N GLN A 271 12.19 -2.47 -10.34
CA GLN A 271 11.27 -2.08 -9.27
C GLN A 271 9.81 -2.08 -9.74
N GLN A 272 9.53 -1.48 -10.90
CA GLN A 272 8.17 -1.43 -11.46
C GLN A 272 7.62 -2.84 -11.75
N GLU A 273 8.45 -3.73 -12.26
CA GLU A 273 8.06 -5.11 -12.50
C GLU A 273 7.79 -5.89 -11.21
N MET A 274 8.64 -5.73 -10.19
CA MET A 274 8.44 -6.34 -8.88
C MET A 274 7.17 -5.82 -8.18
N VAL A 275 6.84 -4.53 -8.34
CA VAL A 275 5.59 -3.95 -7.84
C VAL A 275 4.37 -4.58 -8.52
N LYS A 276 4.39 -4.73 -9.85
CA LYS A 276 3.30 -5.38 -10.60
C LYS A 276 3.07 -6.83 -10.16
N ARG A 277 4.14 -7.52 -9.77
CA ARG A 277 4.10 -8.91 -9.27
C ARG A 277 3.78 -8.99 -7.78
N HIS A 278 3.50 -7.87 -7.12
CA HIS A 278 3.25 -7.76 -5.68
C HIS A 278 4.41 -8.22 -4.78
N ILE A 279 5.63 -8.22 -5.32
CA ILE A 279 6.86 -8.56 -4.60
C ILE A 279 7.39 -7.36 -3.84
N LEU A 280 7.31 -6.17 -4.45
CA LEU A 280 7.84 -4.93 -3.90
C LEU A 280 6.70 -3.93 -3.63
N PHE A 281 6.87 -3.13 -2.58
CA PHE A 281 5.98 -2.02 -2.27
C PHE A 281 6.40 -0.74 -3.02
N GLN A 282 5.50 0.23 -3.10
CA GLN A 282 5.76 1.52 -3.74
C GLN A 282 5.36 2.67 -2.82
N ARG A 283 6.02 3.83 -3.01
CA ARG A 283 5.58 5.09 -2.41
C ARG A 283 4.31 5.59 -3.11
N GLY A 284 3.37 6.19 -2.38
CA GLY A 284 2.23 6.86 -3.01
C GLY A 284 1.04 7.18 -2.11
N ASP A 285 1.01 6.65 -0.89
CA ASP A 285 -0.08 6.95 0.04
C ASP A 285 0.13 8.33 0.69
N ARG A 286 -0.85 9.23 0.54
CA ARG A 286 -0.76 10.60 1.07
C ARG A 286 -0.80 10.65 2.59
N PHE A 287 -1.54 9.76 3.25
CA PHE A 287 -1.63 9.69 4.70
C PHE A 287 -0.28 9.29 5.30
N LEU A 288 0.34 8.24 4.74
CA LEU A 288 1.68 7.81 5.12
C LEU A 288 2.74 8.88 4.80
N GLN A 289 2.61 9.59 3.68
CA GLN A 289 3.52 10.68 3.31
C GLN A 289 3.49 11.79 4.36
N THR A 290 2.31 12.30 4.73
CA THR A 290 2.18 13.36 5.74
C THR A 290 2.59 12.87 7.13
N ALA A 291 2.29 11.62 7.50
CA ALA A 291 2.72 11.03 8.76
C ALA A 291 4.26 10.81 8.83
N GLY A 292 5.00 11.03 7.75
CA GLY A 292 6.45 10.95 7.71
C GLY A 292 7.02 9.55 7.42
N CYS A 293 6.18 8.62 6.91
CA CYS A 293 6.58 7.25 6.57
C CYS A 293 7.68 7.19 5.51
N PHE A 294 7.62 8.09 4.53
CA PHE A 294 8.55 8.12 3.41
C PHE A 294 9.74 9.07 3.60
N ARG A 295 9.98 9.54 4.84
CA ARG A 295 11.21 10.31 5.16
C ARG A 295 12.44 9.47 4.81
N PHE A 296 13.47 10.13 4.26
CA PHE A 296 14.74 9.52 3.87
C PHE A 296 14.64 8.43 2.78
N TRP A 297 13.56 8.38 2.00
CA TRP A 297 13.41 7.38 0.93
C TRP A 297 14.53 7.44 -0.12
N PRO A 298 15.12 6.31 -0.57
CA PRO A 298 14.80 4.91 -0.23
C PRO A 298 15.69 4.31 0.89
N THR A 299 16.42 5.10 1.67
CA THR A 299 17.37 4.62 2.69
C THR A 299 16.71 3.66 3.68
N GLY A 300 17.35 2.51 3.94
CA GLY A 300 16.86 1.50 4.88
C GLY A 300 15.72 0.63 4.35
N ARG A 301 15.24 0.85 3.12
CA ARG A 301 14.10 0.10 2.56
C ARG A 301 14.61 -1.04 1.71
N GLY A 302 13.87 -2.15 1.71
CA GLY A 302 14.19 -3.29 0.88
C GLY A 302 13.18 -4.40 1.01
N VAL A 303 13.46 -5.49 0.32
CA VAL A 303 12.65 -6.70 0.31
C VAL A 303 13.53 -7.92 0.48
N TYR A 304 13.13 -8.83 1.35
CA TYR A 304 13.59 -10.21 1.34
C TYR A 304 12.56 -11.08 0.63
N HIS A 305 12.98 -12.01 -0.21
CA HIS A 305 12.08 -13.04 -0.73
C HIS A 305 12.82 -14.35 -1.03
N ASN A 306 12.10 -15.46 -0.94
CA ASN A 306 12.60 -16.75 -1.42
C ASN A 306 12.51 -16.84 -2.97
N PRO A 307 13.24 -17.76 -3.63
CA PRO A 307 13.21 -17.90 -5.09
C PRO A 307 11.84 -18.23 -5.67
N ALA A 308 10.98 -18.89 -4.88
CA ALA A 308 9.61 -19.22 -5.27
C ALA A 308 8.64 -18.04 -5.14
N GLU A 309 9.06 -16.93 -4.52
CA GLU A 309 8.24 -15.76 -4.22
C GLU A 309 6.97 -16.08 -3.43
N THR A 310 7.05 -17.10 -2.58
CA THR A 310 5.97 -17.55 -1.69
C THR A 310 6.16 -17.07 -0.26
N PHE A 311 7.33 -16.54 0.08
CA PHE A 311 7.63 -15.89 1.36
C PHE A 311 8.40 -14.60 1.12
N LEU A 312 7.91 -13.49 1.66
CA LEU A 312 8.46 -12.16 1.49
C LEU A 312 8.49 -11.41 2.82
N ILE A 313 9.47 -10.50 2.96
CA ILE A 313 9.52 -9.53 4.05
C ILE A 313 9.77 -8.16 3.43
N TRP A 314 8.80 -7.26 3.54
CA TRP A 314 9.04 -5.85 3.25
C TRP A 314 9.66 -5.20 4.46
N VAL A 315 10.69 -4.39 4.23
CA VAL A 315 11.45 -3.73 5.30
C VAL A 315 11.29 -2.21 5.20
N ASN A 316 10.91 -1.58 6.31
CA ASN A 316 10.73 -0.14 6.48
C ASN A 316 9.71 0.50 5.50
N GLU A 317 8.59 -0.19 5.28
CA GLU A 317 7.41 0.38 4.62
C GLU A 317 6.56 1.13 5.68
N GLU A 318 5.33 0.70 5.96
CA GLU A 318 4.49 1.26 7.03
C GLU A 318 4.93 0.78 8.43
N ASP A 319 5.49 -0.42 8.51
CA ASP A 319 6.07 -1.01 9.72
C ASP A 319 7.52 -1.45 9.43
N HIS A 320 8.31 -1.72 10.48
CA HIS A 320 9.69 -2.19 10.30
C HIS A 320 9.73 -3.46 9.44
N LEU A 321 8.82 -4.40 9.68
CA LEU A 321 8.66 -5.61 8.89
C LEU A 321 7.19 -5.83 8.52
N ARG A 322 6.94 -6.11 7.24
CA ARG A 322 5.71 -6.74 6.77
C ARG A 322 6.05 -8.13 6.23
N ILE A 323 5.72 -9.16 7.00
CA ILE A 323 6.05 -10.55 6.68
C ILE A 323 4.85 -11.17 5.98
N ILE A 324 5.09 -11.77 4.82
CA ILE A 324 4.06 -12.19 3.87
C ILE A 324 4.34 -13.63 3.46
N SER A 325 3.33 -14.47 3.51
CA SER A 325 3.31 -15.78 2.86
C SER A 325 2.18 -15.82 1.84
N MET A 326 2.41 -16.42 0.68
CA MET A 326 1.40 -16.53 -0.38
C MET A 326 1.59 -17.77 -1.25
N ALA A 327 0.51 -18.17 -1.93
CA ALA A 327 0.49 -19.26 -2.89
C ALA A 327 -0.57 -19.03 -3.98
N GLN A 328 -0.35 -19.58 -5.17
CA GLN A 328 -1.30 -19.56 -6.30
C GLN A 328 -2.30 -20.74 -6.23
N CYS A 329 -2.87 -20.96 -5.04
CA CYS A 329 -3.91 -21.95 -4.76
C CYS A 329 -4.64 -21.61 -3.44
N GLY A 330 -5.71 -22.35 -3.13
CA GLY A 330 -6.48 -22.25 -1.89
C GLY A 330 -5.93 -23.04 -0.70
N ASP A 331 -4.64 -23.44 -0.73
CA ASP A 331 -4.01 -24.15 0.38
C ASP A 331 -3.59 -23.15 1.48
N LEU A 332 -4.56 -22.74 2.28
CA LEU A 332 -4.36 -21.76 3.34
C LEU A 332 -3.47 -22.31 4.47
N GLY A 333 -3.49 -23.63 4.69
CA GLY A 333 -2.67 -24.31 5.69
C GLY A 333 -1.19 -24.21 5.37
N ASP A 334 -0.78 -24.52 4.14
CA ASP A 334 0.60 -24.33 3.66
C ASP A 334 1.06 -22.87 3.80
N VAL A 335 0.23 -21.93 3.35
CA VAL A 335 0.53 -20.48 3.43
C VAL A 335 0.73 -20.05 4.88
N TYR A 336 -0.13 -20.51 5.79
CA TYR A 336 -0.04 -20.17 7.21
C TYR A 336 1.16 -20.83 7.89
N GLN A 337 1.43 -22.12 7.65
CA GLN A 337 2.58 -22.83 8.21
C GLN A 337 3.90 -22.13 7.82
N ARG A 338 4.04 -21.78 6.53
CA ARG A 338 5.23 -21.07 6.04
C ARG A 338 5.40 -19.71 6.72
N LEU A 339 4.30 -18.97 6.96
CA LEU A 339 4.34 -17.73 7.71
C LEU A 339 4.83 -17.94 9.15
N VAL A 340 4.25 -18.92 9.87
CA VAL A 340 4.61 -19.25 11.26
C VAL A 340 6.09 -19.64 11.36
N ASN A 341 6.58 -20.46 10.43
CA ASN A 341 7.98 -20.87 10.37
C ASN A 341 8.90 -19.64 10.15
N GLY A 342 8.54 -18.76 9.22
CA GLY A 342 9.29 -17.54 8.94
C GLY A 342 9.37 -16.60 10.14
N ILE A 343 8.26 -16.41 10.86
CA ILE A 343 8.25 -15.60 12.09
C ILE A 343 9.12 -16.25 13.17
N SER A 344 8.98 -17.55 13.38
CA SER A 344 9.77 -18.30 14.38
C SER A 344 11.27 -18.22 14.10
N GLU A 345 11.68 -18.18 12.83
CA GLU A 345 13.08 -17.99 12.45
C GLU A 345 13.59 -16.58 12.77
N LEU A 346 12.79 -15.56 12.43
CA LEU A 346 13.14 -14.15 12.72
C LEU A 346 13.26 -13.90 14.23
N GLU A 347 12.38 -14.50 15.04
CA GLU A 347 12.35 -14.34 16.50
C GLU A 347 13.60 -14.93 17.21
N LYS A 348 14.42 -15.73 16.52
CA LYS A 348 15.70 -16.18 17.07
C LYS A 348 16.71 -15.03 17.22
N ASN A 349 16.61 -14.01 16.37
CA ASN A 349 17.56 -12.90 16.29
C ASN A 349 16.90 -11.53 16.53
N LEU A 350 15.57 -11.43 16.45
CA LEU A 350 14.81 -10.21 16.62
C LEU A 350 13.82 -10.35 17.78
N THR A 351 13.77 -9.35 18.65
CA THR A 351 12.68 -9.17 19.60
C THR A 351 11.70 -8.15 19.03
N PHE A 352 10.40 -8.47 19.04
CA PHE A 352 9.36 -7.59 18.51
C PHE A 352 8.62 -6.85 19.63
N ALA A 353 8.26 -5.60 19.35
CA ALA A 353 7.52 -4.72 20.25
C ALA A 353 6.08 -5.23 20.46
N ARG A 354 5.72 -5.47 21.72
CA ARG A 354 4.41 -5.95 22.13
C ARG A 354 3.93 -5.16 23.36
N HIS A 355 2.67 -4.77 23.36
CA HIS A 355 1.99 -4.16 24.49
C HIS A 355 1.11 -5.18 25.21
N PRO A 356 1.06 -5.21 26.56
CA PRO A 356 0.23 -6.15 27.31
C PRO A 356 -1.26 -6.08 26.96
N SER A 357 -1.78 -4.90 26.63
CA SER A 357 -3.19 -4.73 26.25
C SER A 357 -3.44 -4.92 24.75
N TYR A 358 -2.55 -4.43 23.89
CA TYR A 358 -2.80 -4.33 22.45
C TYR A 358 -2.11 -5.44 21.64
N GLY A 359 -1.31 -6.30 22.26
CA GLY A 359 -0.50 -7.29 21.58
C GLY A 359 0.58 -6.67 20.71
N ASN A 360 0.78 -7.17 19.50
CA ASN A 360 1.86 -6.69 18.64
C ASN A 360 1.59 -5.23 18.25
N LEU A 361 2.62 -4.39 18.38
CA LEU A 361 2.49 -2.97 18.12
C LEU A 361 2.79 -2.64 16.65
N SER A 362 1.99 -1.72 16.11
CA SER A 362 2.16 -1.06 14.82
C SER A 362 2.09 0.45 15.01
N ALA A 363 2.59 1.22 14.05
CA ALA A 363 2.34 2.66 14.04
C ALA A 363 0.85 2.95 13.87
N CYS A 364 0.17 2.26 12.95
CA CYS A 364 -1.26 2.47 12.75
C CYS A 364 -2.06 1.68 13.80
N PRO A 365 -2.96 2.32 14.58
CA PRO A 365 -3.79 1.61 15.57
C PRO A 365 -4.70 0.55 14.93
N THR A 366 -4.97 0.65 13.62
CA THR A 366 -5.78 -0.33 12.87
C THR A 366 -5.06 -1.67 12.66
N ASN A 367 -3.74 -1.70 12.82
CA ASN A 367 -2.89 -2.87 12.63
C ASN A 367 -2.40 -3.47 13.96
N LEU A 368 -2.96 -3.05 15.11
CA LEU A 368 -2.66 -3.66 16.41
C LEU A 368 -3.22 -5.10 16.52
N GLY A 369 -2.87 -5.77 17.63
CA GLY A 369 -3.38 -7.09 17.96
C GLY A 369 -2.50 -8.20 17.39
N THR A 370 -3.11 -9.04 16.55
CA THR A 370 -2.39 -10.01 15.73
C THR A 370 -1.58 -9.32 14.63
N THR A 371 -2.03 -8.14 14.18
CA THR A 371 -1.62 -7.46 12.93
C THR A 371 -1.90 -8.26 11.65
N LEU A 372 -2.57 -9.41 11.79
CA LEU A 372 -2.73 -10.40 10.73
C LEU A 372 -3.85 -9.97 9.77
N ARG A 373 -3.54 -10.05 8.48
CA ARG A 373 -4.54 -10.07 7.42
C ARG A 373 -4.30 -11.29 6.53
N ALA A 374 -5.13 -12.29 6.68
CA ALA A 374 -5.29 -13.40 5.78
C ALA A 374 -6.33 -13.03 4.71
N SER A 375 -6.04 -13.36 3.45
CA SER A 375 -6.96 -13.13 2.36
C SER A 375 -6.82 -14.15 1.23
N VAL A 376 -7.88 -14.28 0.45
CA VAL A 376 -7.90 -15.08 -0.77
C VAL A 376 -8.43 -14.25 -1.94
N HIS A 377 -7.83 -14.44 -3.11
CA HIS A 377 -8.47 -14.07 -4.36
C HIS A 377 -9.36 -15.23 -4.79
N ILE A 378 -10.66 -14.97 -4.88
CA ILE A 378 -11.67 -15.97 -5.19
C ILE A 378 -12.57 -15.46 -6.32
N ARG A 379 -13.00 -16.37 -7.19
CA ARG A 379 -13.92 -16.10 -8.29
C ARG A 379 -15.28 -16.72 -8.00
N LEU A 380 -16.29 -15.89 -7.78
CA LEU A 380 -17.68 -16.29 -7.49
C LEU A 380 -18.65 -15.56 -8.46
N PRO A 381 -18.73 -15.99 -9.74
CA PRO A 381 -19.36 -15.22 -10.81
C PRO A 381 -20.89 -15.08 -10.71
N LEU A 382 -21.56 -15.94 -9.94
CA LEU A 382 -23.01 -15.85 -9.70
C LEU A 382 -23.30 -15.03 -8.45
N LEU A 383 -22.65 -15.34 -7.33
CA LEU A 383 -22.83 -14.65 -6.06
C LEU A 383 -22.40 -13.19 -6.16
N SER A 384 -21.35 -12.87 -6.93
CA SER A 384 -20.91 -11.50 -7.14
C SER A 384 -21.95 -10.61 -7.84
N LYS A 385 -22.95 -11.19 -8.51
CA LYS A 385 -24.03 -10.43 -9.15
C LYS A 385 -25.14 -10.07 -8.17
N ASP A 386 -25.22 -10.78 -7.05
CA ASP A 386 -26.13 -10.47 -5.93
C ASP A 386 -25.34 -9.74 -4.84
N GLU A 387 -25.05 -8.46 -5.10
CA GLU A 387 -24.24 -7.63 -4.20
C GLU A 387 -24.84 -7.51 -2.79
N GLU A 388 -26.17 -7.53 -2.67
CA GLU A 388 -26.83 -7.44 -1.36
C GLU A 388 -26.60 -8.71 -0.55
N ARG A 389 -26.83 -9.89 -1.14
CA ARG A 389 -26.56 -11.17 -0.47
C ARG A 389 -25.09 -11.31 -0.11
N LEU A 390 -24.18 -10.99 -1.04
CA LEU A 390 -22.74 -11.08 -0.81
C LEU A 390 -22.28 -10.18 0.34
N LYS A 391 -22.73 -8.91 0.38
CA LYS A 391 -22.40 -7.98 1.47
C LYS A 391 -22.99 -8.43 2.81
N ALA A 392 -24.22 -8.94 2.82
CA ALA A 392 -24.85 -9.45 4.04
C ALA A 392 -24.08 -10.65 4.62
N MET A 393 -23.72 -11.62 3.77
CA MET A 393 -22.91 -12.77 4.19
C MET A 393 -21.54 -12.34 4.71
N ALA A 394 -20.86 -11.43 4.01
CA ALA A 394 -19.55 -10.95 4.45
C ALA A 394 -19.60 -10.26 5.81
N GLU A 395 -20.61 -9.44 6.07
CA GLU A 395 -20.77 -8.77 7.37
C GLU A 395 -21.05 -9.78 8.49
N GLU A 396 -21.96 -10.75 8.26
CA GLU A 396 -22.25 -11.82 9.22
C GLU A 396 -20.99 -12.65 9.55
N LEU A 397 -20.20 -12.96 8.54
CA LEU A 397 -18.96 -13.74 8.65
C LEU A 397 -17.74 -12.90 9.07
N SER A 398 -17.92 -11.61 9.35
CA SER A 398 -16.83 -10.68 9.70
C SER A 398 -15.68 -10.64 8.68
N LEU A 399 -16.05 -10.72 7.40
CA LEU A 399 -15.16 -10.62 6.25
C LEU A 399 -15.19 -9.21 5.66
N GLN A 400 -14.10 -8.84 4.99
CA GLN A 400 -14.01 -7.64 4.18
C GLN A 400 -13.81 -8.03 2.72
N ILE A 401 -14.62 -7.46 1.83
CA ILE A 401 -14.54 -7.67 0.38
C ILE A 401 -13.90 -6.45 -0.26
N ARG A 402 -12.94 -6.69 -1.16
CA ARG A 402 -12.28 -5.69 -2.00
C ARG A 402 -12.19 -6.19 -3.44
N GLY A 403 -12.01 -5.29 -4.41
CA GLY A 403 -11.50 -5.67 -5.73
C GLY A 403 -10.03 -6.12 -5.66
N THR A 404 -9.53 -6.73 -6.74
CA THR A 404 -8.16 -7.29 -6.79
C THR A 404 -7.05 -6.25 -6.78
N GLY A 405 -7.36 -4.99 -7.09
CA GLY A 405 -6.41 -3.87 -7.00
C GLY A 405 -6.27 -3.29 -5.58
N GLY A 406 -6.99 -3.81 -4.59
CA GLY A 406 -6.94 -3.37 -3.20
C GLY A 406 -8.18 -2.57 -2.77
N GLU A 407 -8.01 -1.75 -1.73
CA GLU A 407 -9.11 -0.95 -1.16
C GLU A 407 -9.72 -0.02 -2.20
N HIS A 408 -11.06 0.07 -2.22
CA HIS A 408 -11.81 0.92 -3.15
C HIS A 408 -11.71 0.55 -4.64
N THR A 409 -11.22 -0.64 -4.99
CA THR A 409 -11.21 -1.14 -6.38
C THR A 409 -12.45 -1.98 -6.70
N SER A 410 -12.91 -1.95 -7.96
CA SER A 410 -14.09 -2.69 -8.42
C SER A 410 -13.85 -4.19 -8.55
N ILE A 411 -14.90 -4.98 -8.37
CA ILE A 411 -14.90 -6.41 -8.66
C ILE A 411 -15.03 -6.59 -10.19
N GLU A 412 -14.07 -7.27 -10.78
CA GLU A 412 -14.02 -7.55 -12.22
C GLU A 412 -14.13 -9.07 -12.44
N ASP A 413 -14.99 -9.50 -13.38
CA ASP A 413 -15.21 -10.91 -13.72
C ASP A 413 -15.51 -11.83 -12.53
N GLY A 414 -16.19 -11.29 -11.50
CA GLY A 414 -16.53 -12.00 -10.27
C GLY A 414 -15.33 -12.35 -9.39
N VAL A 415 -14.15 -11.79 -9.66
CA VAL A 415 -12.93 -11.98 -8.88
C VAL A 415 -12.80 -10.90 -7.82
N MET A 416 -12.63 -11.33 -6.57
CA MET A 416 -12.58 -10.45 -5.41
C MET A 416 -11.50 -10.89 -4.41
N ASP A 417 -10.98 -9.92 -3.64
CA ASP A 417 -10.11 -10.15 -2.47
C ASP A 417 -10.96 -10.18 -1.22
N ILE A 418 -11.02 -11.35 -0.57
CA ILE A 418 -11.78 -11.56 0.67
C ILE A 418 -10.81 -11.80 1.81
N SER A 419 -10.92 -11.00 2.86
CA SER A 419 -10.02 -11.05 4.02
C SER A 419 -10.76 -10.99 5.35
N ASN A 420 -10.11 -11.42 6.44
CA ASN A 420 -10.61 -11.14 7.78
C ASN A 420 -10.72 -9.63 8.03
N LYS A 421 -11.86 -9.16 8.57
CA LYS A 421 -12.08 -7.75 8.95
C LYS A 421 -11.37 -7.42 10.26
N ARG A 422 -11.42 -8.35 11.22
CA ARG A 422 -10.92 -8.18 12.60
C ARG A 422 -9.43 -8.48 12.71
N ARG A 423 -8.72 -7.77 13.59
CA ARG A 423 -7.29 -7.99 13.88
C ARG A 423 -6.96 -8.08 15.36
N LEU A 424 -7.76 -7.43 16.20
CA LEU A 424 -7.56 -7.30 17.64
C LEU A 424 -8.69 -8.00 18.41
N GLY A 425 -8.36 -8.65 19.54
CA GLY A 425 -9.28 -9.43 20.37
C GLY A 425 -9.32 -10.93 20.05
N PHE A 426 -8.55 -11.36 19.05
CA PHE A 426 -8.53 -12.74 18.54
C PHE A 426 -7.10 -13.24 18.44
N THR A 427 -6.89 -14.55 18.50
CA THR A 427 -5.58 -15.14 18.19
C THR A 427 -5.36 -15.21 16.68
N GLU A 428 -4.11 -15.36 16.26
CA GLU A 428 -3.75 -15.54 14.86
C GLU A 428 -4.50 -16.74 14.24
N PHE A 429 -4.57 -17.85 14.97
CA PHE A 429 -5.28 -19.04 14.55
C PHE A 429 -6.80 -18.83 14.41
N GLU A 430 -7.43 -18.16 15.38
CA GLU A 430 -8.87 -17.84 15.33
C GLU A 430 -9.23 -17.03 14.08
N LEU A 431 -8.39 -16.06 13.70
CA LEU A 431 -8.62 -15.24 12.51
C LEU A 431 -8.51 -16.04 11.20
N VAL A 432 -7.52 -16.95 11.11
CA VAL A 432 -7.35 -17.79 9.92
C VAL A 432 -8.47 -18.82 9.80
N LYS A 433 -8.91 -19.42 10.92
CA LYS A 433 -10.08 -20.31 10.94
C LYS A 433 -11.37 -19.58 10.56
N SER A 434 -11.59 -18.37 11.11
CA SER A 434 -12.74 -17.55 10.75
C SER A 434 -12.76 -17.20 9.25
N LEU A 435 -11.60 -16.95 8.64
CA LEU A 435 -11.52 -16.75 7.19
C LEU A 435 -11.88 -18.04 6.44
N GLN A 436 -11.29 -19.18 6.82
CA GLN A 436 -11.60 -20.48 6.22
C GLN A 436 -13.12 -20.76 6.25
N ASP A 437 -13.75 -20.64 7.41
CA ASP A 437 -15.19 -20.90 7.57
C ASP A 437 -16.03 -19.97 6.68
N GLY A 438 -15.62 -18.71 6.60
CA GLY A 438 -16.26 -17.72 5.75
C GLY A 438 -16.13 -18.01 4.25
N ILE A 439 -14.95 -18.45 3.80
CA ILE A 439 -14.73 -18.83 2.40
C ILE A 439 -15.52 -20.07 2.03
N VAL A 440 -15.57 -21.08 2.91
CA VAL A 440 -16.40 -22.28 2.70
C VAL A 440 -17.87 -21.90 2.54
N ALA A 441 -18.39 -21.00 3.38
CA ALA A 441 -19.78 -20.54 3.29
C ALA A 441 -20.08 -19.81 1.96
N LEU A 442 -19.14 -19.00 1.47
CA LEU A 442 -19.29 -18.29 0.19
C LEU A 442 -19.21 -19.24 -1.02
N ILE A 443 -18.32 -20.24 -0.98
CA ILE A 443 -18.25 -21.29 -2.01
C ILE A 443 -19.55 -22.08 -2.06
N ASN A 444 -20.08 -22.51 -0.91
CA ASN A 444 -21.36 -23.23 -0.86
C ASN A 444 -22.50 -22.40 -1.46
N ALA A 445 -22.55 -21.10 -1.20
CA ALA A 445 -23.56 -20.21 -1.77
C ALA A 445 -23.42 -20.05 -3.30
N GLU A 446 -22.20 -20.06 -3.84
CA GLU A 446 -21.96 -20.08 -5.29
C GLU A 446 -22.40 -21.41 -5.91
N GLU A 447 -22.07 -22.54 -5.29
CA GLU A 447 -22.49 -23.87 -5.74
C GLU A 447 -24.01 -24.03 -5.78
N GLU A 448 -24.73 -23.50 -4.77
CA GLU A 448 -26.20 -23.45 -4.76
C GLU A 448 -26.76 -22.71 -5.98
N LEU A 449 -26.15 -21.57 -6.34
CA LEU A 449 -26.55 -20.78 -7.50
C LEU A 449 -26.24 -21.49 -8.82
N GLU A 450 -25.11 -22.20 -8.90
CA GLU A 450 -24.75 -23.03 -10.06
C GLU A 450 -25.75 -24.15 -10.29
N ILE A 451 -26.17 -24.86 -9.23
CA ILE A 451 -27.17 -25.94 -9.29
C ILE A 451 -28.53 -25.37 -9.73
N ALA A 452 -28.99 -24.28 -9.09
CA ALA A 452 -30.27 -23.66 -9.44
C ALA A 452 -30.31 -23.17 -10.90
N GLY A 453 -29.18 -22.72 -11.45
CA GLY A 453 -29.05 -22.31 -12.85
C GLY A 453 -29.00 -23.46 -13.86
N GLN A 454 -28.77 -24.70 -13.42
CA GLN A 454 -28.81 -25.90 -14.28
C GLN A 454 -30.21 -26.54 -14.36
N GLU A 455 -31.06 -26.28 -13.35
CA GLU A 455 -32.42 -26.82 -13.26
C GLU A 455 -33.49 -25.93 -13.94
N GLY A 456 -33.17 -24.68 -14.26
CA GLY A 456 -34.04 -23.71 -14.95
C GLY A 456 -33.64 -23.46 -16.40
#